data_AF-A0A853DVR9-F1
#
_entry.id   AF-A0A853DVR9-F1
#
_cell.length_a   1.000
_cell.length_b   1.000
_cell.length_c   1.000
_cell.angle_alpha   90.00
_cell.angle_beta   90.00
_cell.angle_gamma   90.00
#
_symmetry.space_group_name_H-M   'P 1'
#
loop_
_entity.id
_entity.type
_entity.pdbx_description
1 polymer ?
#
loop_
_entity_poly.entity_id
_entity_poly.type
_entity_poly.pdbx_seq_one_letter_code
_entity_poly.pdbx_strand_id
1 'polypeptide(L)' 'MIGLGEPDPLTCSRAGCRETATWRIEWRNPKIHTADRVKVWLACDEHEEFLREFLAARDFPVAVKPVDETASASGERTTA' A
#
# COMPACT_ATOMS: atom_id res chain seq x y z
N MET A 1 23.11 -9.86 -18.70
CA MET A 1 22.05 -8.91 -19.11
C MET A 1 21.08 -8.81 -17.94
N ILE A 2 21.16 -7.72 -17.17
CA ILE A 2 20.27 -7.49 -16.04
C ILE A 2 19.01 -6.86 -16.63
N GLY A 3 17.90 -7.59 -16.63
CA GLY A 3 16.58 -7.03 -16.89
C GLY A 3 16.29 -6.02 -15.78
N LEU A 4 16.45 -4.73 -16.09
CA LEU A 4 15.85 -3.64 -15.33
C LEU A 4 14.33 -3.81 -15.52
N GLY A 5 13.74 -4.66 -14.68
CA GLY A 5 12.31 -4.92 -14.70
C GLY A 5 11.58 -3.59 -14.62
N GLU A 6 10.67 -3.38 -15.58
CA GLU A 6 9.73 -2.26 -15.54
C GLU A 6 9.09 -2.21 -14.15
N PRO A 7 8.95 -1.01 -13.55
CA PRO A 7 8.35 -0.89 -12.23
C PRO A 7 6.97 -1.54 -12.28
N ASP A 8 6.73 -2.49 -11.38
CA ASP A 8 5.46 -3.21 -11.30
C ASP A 8 4.33 -2.17 -11.29
N PRO A 9 3.31 -2.31 -12.14
CA PRO A 9 2.28 -1.28 -12.29
C PRO A 9 1.63 -1.03 -10.94
N LEU A 10 1.49 0.25 -10.57
CA LEU A 10 0.80 0.72 -9.39
C LEU A 10 -0.65 0.19 -9.41
N THR A 11 -0.88 -1.01 -8.93
CA THR A 11 -2.17 -1.68 -9.06
C THR A 11 -2.93 -1.58 -7.75
N CYS A 12 -4.22 -1.23 -7.83
CA CYS A 12 -5.09 -1.22 -6.67
C CYS A 12 -5.07 -2.56 -5.91
N SER A 13 -4.92 -2.48 -4.59
CA SER A 13 -4.88 -3.65 -3.68
C SER A 13 -6.25 -4.29 -3.45
N ARG A 14 -7.33 -3.67 -3.93
CA ARG A 14 -8.66 -4.28 -3.89
C ARG A 14 -8.67 -5.54 -4.74
N ALA A 15 -9.04 -6.67 -4.14
CA ALA A 15 -9.14 -7.94 -4.87
C ALA A 15 -10.07 -7.80 -6.08
N GLY A 16 -9.57 -8.14 -7.27
CA GLY A 16 -10.28 -8.04 -8.55
C GLY A 16 -10.16 -6.68 -9.25
N CYS A 17 -9.64 -5.65 -8.59
CA CYS A 17 -9.37 -4.36 -9.23
C CYS A 17 -8.02 -4.40 -9.97
N ARG A 18 -7.98 -3.78 -11.16
CA ARG A 18 -6.76 -3.64 -11.97
C ARG A 18 -6.48 -2.18 -12.34
N GLU A 19 -7.23 -1.26 -11.74
CA GLU A 19 -7.07 0.17 -11.97
C GLU A 19 -5.73 0.65 -11.41
N THR A 20 -5.21 1.71 -12.04
CA THR A 20 -3.98 2.36 -11.59
C THR A 20 -4.24 3.04 -10.24
N ALA A 21 -3.38 2.77 -9.28
CA ALA A 21 -3.45 3.33 -7.96
C ALA A 21 -2.84 4.73 -7.92
N THR A 22 -3.64 5.67 -7.44
CA THR A 22 -3.30 7.07 -7.21
C THR A 22 -3.06 7.34 -5.71
N TRP A 23 -3.43 6.40 -4.85
CA TRP A 23 -3.36 6.50 -3.39
C TRP A 23 -2.53 5.39 -2.75
N ARG A 24 -1.76 5.78 -1.73
CA ARG A 24 -0.96 4.93 -0.85
C ARG A 24 -1.60 4.95 0.54
N ILE A 25 -2.03 3.79 1.01
CA ILE A 25 -2.65 3.59 2.31
C ILE A 25 -1.64 2.89 3.22
N GLU A 26 -1.05 3.65 4.14
CA GLU A 26 -0.13 3.18 5.16
C GLU A 26 -0.91 2.76 6.40
N TRP A 27 -0.74 1.52 6.85
CA TRP A 27 -1.49 1.01 7.98
C TRP A 27 -0.68 0.05 8.84
N ARG A 28 -1.13 -0.13 10.09
CA ARG A 28 -0.48 -1.02 11.06
C ARG A 28 -1.50 -1.94 11.72
N ASN A 29 -1.07 -3.17 12.04
CA ASN A 29 -1.84 -4.07 12.89
C ASN A 29 -1.21 -4.16 14.28
N PRO A 30 -1.65 -3.35 15.25
CA PRO A 30 -1.08 -3.31 16.59
C PRO A 30 -1.35 -4.60 17.39
N LYS A 31 -2.25 -5.47 16.92
CA LYS A 31 -2.59 -6.72 17.60
C LYS A 31 -1.55 -7.82 17.43
N ILE A 32 -0.67 -7.71 16.42
CA ILE A 32 0.30 -8.76 16.07
C ILE A 32 1.74 -8.27 15.84
N HIS A 33 1.95 -6.95 15.73
CA HIS A 33 3.27 -6.36 15.44
C HIS A 33 3.59 -5.22 16.40
N THR A 34 4.89 -5.02 16.67
CA THR A 34 5.39 -3.80 17.31
C THR A 34 5.17 -2.59 16.41
N ALA A 35 5.24 -1.38 16.97
CA ALA A 35 4.86 -0.14 16.30
C ALA A 35 5.66 0.18 15.02
N ASP A 36 6.78 -0.50 14.81
CA ASP A 36 7.77 -0.29 13.76
C ASP A 36 7.36 -0.86 12.41
N ARG A 37 6.37 -1.77 12.36
CA ARG A 37 5.96 -2.42 11.10
C ARG A 37 4.75 -1.74 10.47
N VAL A 38 5.01 -0.92 9.44
CA VAL A 38 3.98 -0.32 8.58
C VAL A 38 3.79 -1.17 7.32
N LYS A 39 2.54 -1.49 7.00
CA LYS A 39 2.17 -2.11 5.73
C LYS A 39 1.59 -1.06 4.80
N VAL A 40 1.82 -1.24 3.50
CA VAL A 40 1.33 -0.35 2.46
C VAL A 40 0.34 -1.10 1.58
N TRP A 41 -0.81 -0.47 1.33
CA TRP A 41 -1.75 -0.83 0.28
C TRP A 41 -1.81 0.29 -0.74
N LEU A 42 -2.03 -0.07 -2.00
CA LEU A 42 -2.27 0.86 -3.09
C LEU A 42 -3.77 0.91 -3.38
N ALA A 43 -4.31 2.07 -3.72
CA ALA A 43 -5.72 2.24 -4.04
C ALA A 43 -5.91 3.20 -5.22
N CYS A 44 -6.85 2.88 -6.11
CA CYS A 44 -7.36 3.85 -7.07
C CYS A 44 -8.40 4.76 -6.40
N ASP A 45 -8.78 5.85 -7.06
CA ASP A 45 -9.76 6.81 -6.55
C ASP A 45 -11.11 6.18 -6.17
N GLU A 46 -11.53 5.12 -6.86
CA GLU A 46 -12.77 4.40 -6.54
C GLU A 46 -12.70 3.61 -5.23
N HIS A 47 -11.51 3.14 -4.83
CA HIS A 47 -11.35 2.17 -3.75
C HIS A 47 -10.58 2.68 -2.53
N GLU A 48 -10.07 3.91 -2.57
CA GLU A 48 -9.36 4.53 -1.45
C GLU A 48 -10.22 4.54 -0.18
N GLU A 49 -11.42 5.13 -0.26
CA GLU A 49 -12.35 5.25 0.85
C GLU A 49 -12.71 3.87 1.43
N PHE A 50 -13.08 2.91 0.57
CA PHE A 50 -13.44 1.56 0.99
C PHE A 50 -12.31 0.88 1.81
N LEU A 51 -11.06 0.96 1.33
CA LEU A 51 -9.92 0.33 2.01
C LEU A 51 -9.58 1.04 3.31
N ARG A 52 -9.69 2.38 3.34
CA ARG A 52 -9.51 3.19 4.54
C ARG A 52 -10.55 2.86 5.60
N GLU A 53 -11.83 2.79 5.24
CA GLU A 53 -12.92 2.44 6.15
C GLU A 53 -12.79 1.02 6.69
N PHE A 54 -12.38 0.07 5.83
CA PHE A 54 -12.12 -1.30 6.25
C PHE A 54 -11.08 -1.37 7.38
N LEU A 55 -10.02 -0.56 7.31
CA LEU A 55 -8.98 -0.49 8.34
C LEU A 55 -9.46 0.26 9.58
N ALA A 56 -10.15 1.39 9.40
CA ALA A 56 -10.69 2.20 10.48
C ALA A 56 -11.71 1.42 11.34
N ALA A 57 -12.58 0.63 10.71
CA ALA A 57 -13.54 -0.24 11.40
C ALA A 57 -12.91 -1.34 12.27
N ARG A 58 -11.59 -1.57 12.15
CA ARG A 58 -10.82 -2.54 12.95
C ARG A 58 -9.92 -1.86 13.99
N ASP A 59 -10.05 -0.54 14.15
CA ASP A 59 -9.19 0.32 14.97
C ASP A 59 -7.71 0.21 14.58
N PHE A 60 -7.44 -0.03 13.29
CA PHE A 60 -6.08 -0.06 12.78
C PHE A 60 -5.64 1.37 12.45
N PRO A 61 -4.50 1.85 12.99
CA PRO A 61 -3.93 3.13 12.59
C PRO A 61 -3.69 3.11 11.08
N VAL A 62 -4.28 4.08 10.37
CA VAL A 62 -4.23 4.21 8.92
C VAL A 62 -3.95 5.67 8.53
N ALA A 63 -3.14 5.86 7.51
CA ALA A 63 -2.85 7.14 6.87
C ALA A 63 -2.93 6.98 5.35
N VAL A 64 -3.59 7.93 4.68
CA VAL A 64 -3.74 7.94 3.23
C VAL A 64 -2.90 9.08 2.66
N LYS A 65 -2.13 8.78 1.61
CA LYS A 65 -1.25 9.73 0.92
C LYS A 65 -1.38 9.52 -0.59
N PRO A 66 -1.18 10.53 -1.43
CA PRO A 66 -1.05 10.32 -2.86
C PRO A 66 0.19 9.44 -3.16
N VAL A 67 0.10 8.60 -4.18
CA VAL A 67 1.27 7.86 -4.68
C VAL A 67 2.13 8.85 -5.44
N ASP A 68 3.31 9.14 -4.90
CA ASP A 68 4.36 9.78 -5.68
C ASP A 68 4.95 8.70 -6.61
N GLU A 69 4.88 8.91 -7.93
CA GLU A 69 5.30 7.95 -8.96
C GLU A 69 6.74 7.43 -8.77
N THR A 70 7.55 8.15 -7.99
CA THR A 70 8.94 7.83 -7.66
C THR A 70 9.11 6.72 -6.59
N ALA A 71 8.10 6.46 -5.75
CA ALA A 71 8.29 5.75 -4.48
C ALA A 71 7.86 4.26 -4.45
N SER A 72 7.34 3.70 -5.53
CA SER A 72 6.82 2.31 -5.55
C SER A 72 7.87 1.20 -5.67
N ALA A 73 9.12 1.52 -5.34
CA ALA A 73 10.23 0.57 -5.34
C ALA A 73 10.70 0.17 -3.92
N SER A 74 9.80 0.06 -2.93
CA SER A 74 10.21 -0.41 -1.60
C SER A 74 9.14 -1.24 -0.91
N GLY A 75 8.97 -2.48 -1.38
CA GLY A 75 8.91 -3.60 -0.44
C GLY A 75 10.33 -3.82 0.06
N GLU A 76 10.66 -3.28 1.23
CA GLU A 76 12.02 -3.34 1.78
C GLU A 76 12.53 -4.78 1.86
N ARG A 77 13.61 -5.01 1.12
CA ARG A 77 14.49 -6.16 1.25
C ARG A 77 15.16 -6.09 2.62
N THR A 78 14.71 -6.93 3.57
CA THR A 78 15.54 -7.33 4.71
C THR A 78 16.85 -7.88 4.15
N THR A 79 17.94 -7.15 4.38
CA THR A 79 19.31 -7.61 4.10
C THR A 79 19.95 -7.87 5.45
N ALA A 80 20.32 -9.12 5.71
CA ALA A 80 21.30 -9.53 6.70
C ALA A 80 22.28 -10.47 6.02
#